data_AF-H3A6C4-F1
#
_entry.id   AF-H3A6C4-F1
#
_cell.length_a   1.000
_cell.length_b   1.000
_cell.length_c   1.000
_cell.angle_alpha   90.00
_cell.angle_beta   90.00
_cell.angle_gamma   90.00
#
_symmetry.space_group_name_H-M   'P 1'
#
loop_
_entity.id
_entity.type
_entity.pdbx_description
1 polymer ?
#
loop_
_entity_poly.entity_id
_entity_poly.type
_entity_poly.pdbx_seq_one_letter_code
_entity_poly.pdbx_strand_id
1 'polypeptide(L)'
;NVTFSCALTTPKEVLQVTWQKKMQTHENVGTYSKKYGAMITENFKDHFSFTELGLWNSSITLHGATLQDDACYICLFNTYPEGSVMNEICFHVYVCAEPKLEYKTGSKQLIATCFATGKPTPHISWNTNKGRVWKNETKTSNGTANVLSKLVLNETD
;
A
#
# COMPACT_ATOMS: atom_id res chain seq x y z
N ASN A 1 -4.08 11.32 -4.43
CA ASN A 1 -2.96 11.22 -5.39
C ASN A 1 -1.67 11.06 -4.62
N VAL A 2 -0.75 10.25 -5.12
CA VAL A 2 0.57 10.01 -4.52
C VAL A 2 1.61 10.21 -5.61
N THR A 3 2.70 10.94 -5.33
CA THR A 3 3.77 11.18 -6.30
C THR A 3 5.02 10.41 -5.91
N PHE A 4 5.57 9.65 -6.86
CA PHE A 4 6.85 8.98 -6.75
C PHE A 4 7.89 9.82 -7.49
N SER A 5 8.97 10.16 -6.82
CA SER A 5 10.01 11.03 -7.35
C SER A 5 11.36 10.35 -7.28
N CYS A 6 12.08 10.39 -8.39
CA CYS A 6 13.41 9.85 -8.53
C CYS A 6 14.36 10.89 -9.09
N ALA A 7 15.57 10.96 -8.54
CA ALA A 7 16.65 11.77 -9.08
C ALA A 7 17.95 10.98 -9.09
N LEU A 8 18.79 11.28 -10.09
CA LEU A 8 20.18 10.85 -10.06
C LEU A 8 20.98 11.72 -9.10
N THR A 9 21.96 11.11 -8.45
CA THR A 9 22.91 11.81 -7.57
C THR A 9 24.18 12.23 -8.30
N THR A 10 24.52 11.54 -9.40
CA THR A 10 25.73 11.79 -10.20
C THR A 10 25.40 12.01 -11.68
N PRO A 11 25.86 13.13 -12.30
CA PRO A 11 25.62 13.44 -13.72
C PRO A 11 26.03 12.30 -14.62
N LYS A 12 25.09 11.82 -15.44
CA LYS A 12 25.29 10.75 -16.43
C LYS A 12 24.59 11.10 -17.73
N GLU A 13 25.05 10.53 -18.83
CA GLU A 13 24.37 10.62 -20.12
C GLU A 13 23.18 9.67 -20.14
N VAL A 14 22.04 10.17 -19.66
CA VAL A 14 20.78 9.43 -19.62
C VAL A 14 20.06 9.58 -20.95
N LEU A 15 19.70 8.46 -21.56
CA LEU A 15 18.97 8.41 -22.83
C LEU A 15 17.45 8.32 -22.63
N GLN A 16 17.04 7.58 -21.59
CA GLN A 16 15.63 7.33 -21.29
C GLN A 16 15.43 7.02 -19.80
N VAL A 17 14.34 7.50 -19.22
CA VAL A 17 13.84 7.04 -17.91
C VAL A 17 12.70 6.05 -18.12
N THR A 18 12.74 4.91 -17.45
CA THR A 18 11.66 3.91 -17.45
C THR A 18 11.16 3.71 -16.02
N TRP A 19 9.87 3.91 -15.81
CA TRP A 19 9.18 3.55 -14.57
C TRP A 19 8.62 2.14 -14.68
N GLN A 20 8.82 1.33 -13.64
CA GLN A 20 8.34 -0.03 -13.55
C GLN A 20 7.63 -0.28 -12.22
N LYS A 21 6.66 -1.18 -12.22
CA LYS A 21 6.09 -1.79 -11.02
C LYS A 21 6.79 -3.12 -10.77
N LYS A 22 7.39 -3.28 -9.60
CA LYS A 22 8.12 -4.49 -9.22
C LYS A 22 7.16 -5.65 -9.06
N MET A 23 7.27 -6.63 -9.95
CA MET A 23 6.56 -7.91 -9.97
C MET A 23 7.54 -9.03 -10.34
N GLN A 24 7.10 -10.29 -10.46
CA GLN A 24 7.98 -11.40 -10.87
C GLN A 24 8.72 -11.13 -12.20
N THR A 25 8.08 -10.42 -13.14
CA THR A 25 8.65 -10.07 -14.45
C THR A 25 8.86 -8.57 -14.67
N HIS A 26 8.68 -7.73 -13.63
CA HIS A 26 8.63 -6.25 -13.69
C HIS A 26 7.73 -5.70 -14.82
N GLU A 27 6.71 -4.91 -14.46
CA GLU A 27 5.80 -4.34 -15.47
C GLU A 27 6.16 -2.87 -15.74
N ASN A 28 6.33 -2.50 -17.01
CA ASN A 28 6.59 -1.09 -17.36
C ASN A 28 5.33 -0.25 -17.13
N VAL A 29 5.45 0.80 -16.32
CA VAL A 29 4.40 1.80 -16.07
C VAL A 29 4.48 2.92 -17.11
N GLY A 30 5.68 3.39 -17.42
CA GLY A 30 5.86 4.45 -18.40
C GLY A 30 7.31 4.75 -18.71
N THR A 31 7.54 5.45 -19.82
CA THR A 31 8.87 5.85 -20.28
C THR A 31 8.90 7.33 -20.64
N TYR A 32 10.07 7.93 -20.50
CA TYR A 32 10.35 9.28 -20.99
C TYR A 32 11.71 9.33 -21.67
N SER A 33 11.75 9.87 -22.89
CA SER A 33 12.97 10.23 -23.60
C SER A 33 12.79 11.54 -24.35
N LYS A 34 13.88 12.27 -24.62
CA LYS A 34 13.81 13.50 -25.43
C LYS A 34 13.28 13.26 -26.84
N LYS A 35 13.54 12.08 -27.41
CA LYS A 35 13.19 11.74 -28.79
C LYS A 35 11.72 11.34 -28.94
N TYR A 36 11.19 10.54 -28.01
CA TYR A 36 9.84 9.97 -28.10
C TYR A 36 8.83 10.61 -27.15
N GLY A 37 9.28 11.54 -26.29
CA GLY A 37 8.43 12.16 -25.28
C GLY A 37 8.07 11.20 -24.14
N ALA A 38 7.02 11.55 -23.42
CA ALA A 38 6.49 10.77 -22.31
C ALA A 38 5.40 9.81 -22.80
N MET A 39 5.45 8.56 -22.33
CA MET A 39 4.47 7.54 -22.67
C MET A 39 4.13 6.71 -21.44
N ILE A 40 2.85 6.64 -21.08
CA ILE A 40 2.33 5.71 -20.08
C ILE A 40 1.81 4.47 -20.82
N THR A 41 2.10 3.28 -20.31
CA THR A 41 1.64 2.02 -20.91
C THR A 41 0.13 1.84 -20.72
N GLU A 42 -0.54 1.12 -21.63
CA GLU A 42 -2.01 1.05 -21.70
C GLU A 42 -2.66 0.69 -20.36
N ASN A 43 -2.12 -0.31 -19.66
CA ASN A 43 -2.63 -0.80 -18.36
C ASN A 43 -2.60 0.26 -17.24
N PHE A 44 -1.84 1.34 -17.41
CA PHE A 44 -1.62 2.36 -16.38
C PHE A 44 -2.08 3.76 -16.80
N LYS A 45 -2.59 3.95 -18.03
CA LYS A 45 -2.91 5.29 -18.58
C LYS A 45 -3.90 6.10 -17.73
N ASP A 46 -4.89 5.44 -17.14
CA ASP A 46 -5.90 6.11 -16.30
C ASP A 46 -5.47 6.29 -14.84
N HIS A 47 -4.40 5.60 -14.44
CA HIS A 47 -3.92 5.57 -13.06
C HIS A 47 -2.67 6.42 -12.84
N PHE A 48 -1.83 6.58 -13.86
CA PHE A 48 -0.55 7.28 -13.75
C PHE A 48 -0.42 8.41 -14.76
N SER A 49 0.20 9.50 -14.31
CA SER A 49 0.66 10.58 -15.16
C SER A 49 2.09 10.99 -14.78
N PHE A 50 2.83 11.55 -15.73
CA PHE A 50 4.10 12.18 -15.43
C PHE A 50 3.87 13.57 -14.85
N THR A 51 4.48 13.85 -13.70
CA THR A 51 4.51 15.20 -13.10
C THR A 51 5.85 15.90 -13.29
N GLU A 52 6.91 15.15 -13.60
CA GLU A 52 8.22 15.71 -13.92
C GLU A 52 8.91 14.89 -15.00
N LEU A 53 9.25 15.57 -16.10
CA LEU A 53 9.82 15.00 -17.32
C LEU A 53 11.28 15.40 -17.49
N GLY A 54 12.14 14.89 -16.61
CA GLY A 54 13.57 15.07 -16.68
C GLY A 54 14.30 13.76 -16.92
N LEU A 55 15.49 13.88 -17.51
CA LEU A 55 16.47 12.79 -17.60
C LEU A 55 17.34 12.72 -16.35
N TRP A 56 17.30 13.74 -15.51
CA TRP A 56 18.01 13.82 -14.22
C TRP A 56 17.07 13.56 -13.04
N ASN A 57 15.86 14.08 -13.13
CA ASN A 57 14.78 14.05 -12.18
C ASN A 57 13.50 13.64 -12.92
N SER A 58 12.86 12.58 -12.47
CA SER A 58 11.58 12.15 -13.04
C SER A 58 10.62 11.85 -11.91
N SER A 59 9.37 12.21 -12.12
CA SER A 59 8.30 11.98 -11.15
C SER A 59 7.04 11.52 -11.87
N ILE A 60 6.36 10.53 -11.29
CA ILE A 60 5.04 10.05 -11.72
C ILE A 60 4.04 10.16 -10.57
N THR A 61 2.79 10.44 -10.88
CA THR A 61 1.72 10.54 -9.91
C THR A 61 0.68 9.46 -10.13
N LEU A 62 0.44 8.67 -9.08
CA LEU A 62 -0.67 7.72 -8.96
C LEU A 62 -1.94 8.45 -8.56
N HIS A 63 -2.97 8.31 -9.38
CA HIS A 63 -4.32 8.82 -9.15
C HIS A 63 -5.22 7.73 -8.59
N GLY A 64 -6.02 8.07 -7.57
CA GLY A 64 -6.98 7.11 -6.99
C GLY A 64 -6.35 5.82 -6.47
N ALA A 65 -5.34 5.93 -5.60
CA ALA A 65 -4.59 4.76 -5.11
C ALA A 65 -5.49 3.66 -4.54
N THR A 66 -5.22 2.42 -4.95
CA THR A 66 -5.97 1.22 -4.56
C THR A 66 -5.08 0.22 -3.84
N LEU A 67 -5.67 -0.81 -3.21
CA LEU A 67 -4.89 -1.87 -2.56
C LEU A 67 -3.96 -2.64 -3.50
N GLN A 68 -4.28 -2.66 -4.80
CA GLN A 68 -3.46 -3.34 -5.81
C GLN A 68 -2.20 -2.54 -6.16
N ASP A 69 -2.15 -1.26 -5.80
CA ASP A 69 -0.99 -0.38 -6.01
C ASP A 69 0.05 -0.50 -4.90
N ASP A 70 -0.24 -1.26 -3.83
CA ASP A 70 0.75 -1.60 -2.80
C ASP A 70 1.85 -2.47 -3.40
N ALA A 71 2.96 -1.83 -3.76
CA ALA A 71 4.08 -2.42 -4.47
C ALA A 71 5.29 -1.51 -4.35
N CYS A 72 6.46 -2.06 -4.71
CA CYS A 72 7.61 -1.23 -4.98
C CYS A 72 7.63 -0.82 -6.45
N TYR A 73 7.91 0.45 -6.70
CA TYR A 73 8.05 1.05 -8.00
C TYR A 73 9.53 1.37 -8.23
N ILE A 74 9.99 1.12 -9.45
CA ILE A 74 11.39 1.24 -9.82
C ILE A 74 11.48 2.32 -10.90
N CYS A 75 12.41 3.25 -10.76
CA CYS A 75 12.80 4.15 -11.83
C CYS A 75 14.18 3.74 -12.35
N LEU A 76 14.26 3.50 -13.65
CA LEU A 76 15.46 3.11 -14.36
C LEU A 76 15.93 4.28 -15.22
N PHE A 77 17.05 4.88 -14.86
CA PHE A 77 17.75 5.83 -15.71
C PHE A 77 18.68 5.04 -16.63
N ASN A 78 18.29 4.88 -17.90
CA ASN A 78 19.06 4.13 -18.89
C ASN A 78 20.17 5.05 -19.43
N THR A 79 21.41 4.76 -19.08
CA THR A 79 22.58 5.59 -19.40
C THR A 79 23.51 4.90 -20.38
N TYR A 80 24.33 5.70 -21.08
CA TYR A 80 25.41 5.22 -21.92
C TYR A 80 26.76 5.77 -21.43
N PRO A 81 27.84 4.98 -21.47
CA PRO A 81 27.93 3.54 -21.77
C PRO A 81 27.63 2.63 -20.57
N GLU A 82 27.35 3.21 -19.40
CA GLU A 82 27.41 2.53 -18.09
C GLU A 82 26.20 1.64 -17.78
N GLY A 83 25.20 1.58 -18.67
CA GLY A 83 23.97 0.82 -18.46
C GLY A 83 22.95 1.57 -17.60
N SER A 84 22.04 0.85 -16.95
CA SER A 84 20.92 1.47 -16.24
C SER A 84 21.18 1.64 -14.75
N VAL A 85 20.88 2.84 -14.23
CA VAL A 85 20.88 3.13 -12.79
C VAL A 85 19.46 2.97 -12.27
N MET A 86 19.30 2.17 -11.22
CA MET A 86 18.02 1.81 -10.63
C MET A 86 17.83 2.47 -9.27
N ASN A 87 16.68 3.12 -9.04
CA ASN A 87 16.21 3.44 -7.69
C ASN A 87 14.82 2.83 -7.46
N GLU A 88 14.58 2.37 -6.23
CA GLU A 88 13.34 1.69 -5.83
C GLU A 88 12.62 2.49 -4.74
N ILE A 89 11.30 2.59 -4.87
CA ILE A 89 10.41 3.28 -3.93
C ILE A 89 9.27 2.33 -3.57
N CYS A 90 9.14 1.95 -2.31
CA CYS A 90 8.06 1.08 -1.86
C CYS A 90 6.87 1.89 -1.35
N PHE A 91 5.72 1.67 -1.97
CA PHE A 91 4.46 2.30 -1.61
C PHE A 91 3.57 1.28 -0.89
N HIS A 92 3.06 1.67 0.29
CA HIS A 92 2.19 0.82 1.10
C HIS A 92 0.82 1.48 1.29
N VAL A 93 -0.22 0.67 1.14
CA VAL A 93 -1.61 1.11 1.30
C VAL A 93 -2.17 0.55 2.59
N TYR A 94 -2.62 1.46 3.44
CA TYR A 94 -3.21 1.14 4.73
C TYR A 94 -4.74 1.16 4.63
N VAL A 95 -5.38 0.26 5.36
CA VAL A 95 -6.84 0.24 5.53
C VAL A 95 -7.15 0.36 7.01
N CYS A 96 -7.95 1.37 7.36
CA CYS A 96 -8.48 1.56 8.69
C CYS A 96 -9.99 1.66 8.57
N ALA A 97 -10.69 0.53 8.74
CA ALA A 97 -12.14 0.54 8.82
C ALA A 97 -12.56 0.92 10.23
N GLU A 98 -13.68 1.62 10.35
CA GLU A 98 -14.26 1.95 11.65
C GLU A 98 -14.60 0.65 12.41
N PRO A 99 -14.05 0.45 13.62
CA PRO A 99 -14.34 -0.74 14.40
C PRO A 99 -15.78 -0.73 14.89
N LYS A 100 -16.42 -1.89 14.93
CA LYS A 100 -17.80 -2.05 15.41
C LYS A 100 -17.81 -2.78 16.74
N LEU A 101 -18.51 -2.22 17.72
CA LEU A 101 -18.71 -2.84 19.03
C LEU A 101 -20.19 -3.21 19.19
N GLU A 102 -20.46 -4.49 19.42
CA GLU A 102 -21.77 -5.01 19.75
C GLU A 102 -21.74 -5.62 21.15
N TYR A 103 -22.80 -5.44 21.94
CA TYR A 103 -22.89 -6.05 23.26
C TYR A 103 -24.28 -6.61 23.55
N LYS A 104 -24.32 -7.63 24.41
CA LYS A 104 -25.53 -8.27 24.92
C LYS A 104 -25.41 -8.44 26.42
N THR A 105 -26.43 -7.98 27.14
CA THR A 105 -26.57 -8.12 28.59
C THR A 105 -27.64 -9.16 28.90
N GLY A 106 -27.25 -10.26 29.53
CA GLY A 106 -28.15 -11.20 30.19
C GLY A 106 -28.24 -10.91 31.69
N SER A 107 -29.02 -11.72 32.40
CA SER A 107 -29.24 -11.56 33.85
C SER A 107 -27.96 -11.73 34.69
N LYS A 108 -26.97 -12.50 34.24
CA LYS A 108 -25.72 -12.75 34.97
C LYS A 108 -24.45 -12.62 34.13
N GLN A 109 -24.58 -12.10 32.91
CA GLN A 109 -23.51 -12.16 31.92
C GLN A 109 -23.58 -10.99 30.95
N LEU A 110 -22.45 -10.32 30.73
CA LEU A 110 -22.23 -9.33 29.69
C LEU A 110 -21.32 -9.95 28.62
N ILE A 111 -21.75 -9.90 27.37
CA ILE A 111 -20.98 -10.33 26.21
C ILE A 111 -20.74 -9.12 25.33
N ALA A 112 -19.48 -8.73 25.13
CA ALA A 112 -19.10 -7.68 24.19
C ALA A 112 -18.30 -8.31 23.03
N THR A 113 -18.61 -7.94 21.79
CA THR A 113 -17.93 -8.39 20.59
C THR A 113 -17.45 -7.17 19.81
N CYS A 114 -16.15 -7.05 19.61
CA CYS A 114 -15.51 -6.02 18.81
C CYS A 114 -15.08 -6.62 17.47
N PHE A 115 -15.42 -5.93 16.38
CA PHE A 115 -15.04 -6.27 15.02
C PHE A 115 -14.15 -5.15 14.47
N ALA A 116 -12.96 -5.49 14.00
CA ALA A 116 -12.04 -4.55 13.37
C ALA A 116 -11.53 -5.10 12.05
N THR A 117 -11.51 -4.26 11.01
CA THR A 117 -10.95 -4.61 9.70
C THR A 117 -9.83 -3.63 9.37
N GLY A 118 -8.68 -4.15 8.94
CA GLY A 118 -7.58 -3.27 8.57
C GLY A 118 -6.43 -3.93 7.83
N LYS A 119 -5.54 -3.09 7.32
CA LYS A 119 -4.23 -3.43 6.76
C LYS A 119 -3.23 -2.41 7.29
N PRO A 120 -2.24 -2.79 8.12
CA PRO A 120 -1.96 -4.15 8.60
C PRO A 120 -3.05 -4.67 9.55
N THR A 121 -2.93 -5.93 9.98
CA THR A 121 -3.89 -6.56 10.89
C THR A 121 -4.14 -5.69 12.13
N PRO A 122 -5.40 -5.33 12.43
CA PRO A 122 -5.71 -4.49 13.58
C PRO A 122 -5.53 -5.23 14.91
N HIS A 123 -5.22 -4.48 15.96
CA HIS A 123 -5.07 -5.01 17.30
C HIS A 123 -6.24 -4.57 18.19
N ILE A 124 -7.00 -5.54 18.72
CA ILE A 124 -8.08 -5.31 19.68
C ILE A 124 -7.58 -5.68 21.08
N SER A 125 -7.74 -4.78 22.03
CA SER A 125 -7.53 -5.01 23.47
C SER A 125 -8.79 -4.62 24.25
N TRP A 126 -9.02 -5.30 25.37
CA TRP A 126 -10.09 -5.01 26.31
C TRP A 126 -9.49 -4.47 27.61
N ASN A 127 -10.01 -3.35 28.09
CA ASN A 127 -9.56 -2.79 29.36
C ASN A 127 -10.39 -3.37 30.52
N THR A 128 -10.05 -4.60 30.94
CA THR A 128 -10.68 -5.29 32.07
C THR A 128 -9.70 -6.29 32.70
N ASN A 129 -9.76 -6.43 34.02
CA ASN A 129 -9.00 -7.43 34.77
C ASN A 129 -9.81 -8.72 35.01
N LYS A 130 -11.03 -8.75 34.49
CA LYS A 130 -12.09 -9.74 34.74
C LYS A 130 -12.62 -10.27 33.42
N GLY A 131 -13.18 -11.47 33.43
CA GLY A 131 -13.81 -12.10 32.26
C GLY A 131 -12.86 -12.89 31.37
N ARG A 132 -13.43 -13.48 30.32
CA ARG A 132 -12.74 -14.32 29.33
C ARG A 132 -12.74 -13.64 27.98
N VAL A 133 -11.58 -13.61 27.33
CA VAL A 133 -11.39 -13.03 25.99
C VAL A 133 -11.14 -14.14 24.97
N TRP A 134 -11.84 -14.07 23.85
CA TRP A 134 -11.55 -14.86 22.65
C TRP A 134 -11.20 -13.92 21.50
N LYS A 135 -10.31 -14.36 20.62
CA LYS A 135 -9.91 -13.63 19.42
C LYS A 135 -9.87 -14.58 18.24
N ASN A 136 -10.40 -14.12 17.10
CA ASN A 136 -10.31 -14.80 15.82
C ASN A 136 -9.83 -13.80 14.77
N GLU A 137 -8.95 -14.24 13.86
CA GLU A 137 -8.41 -13.43 12.77
C GLU A 137 -8.59 -14.18 11.46
N THR A 138 -9.05 -13.46 10.44
CA THR A 138 -9.15 -13.99 9.07
C THR A 138 -8.51 -13.00 8.11
N LYS A 139 -7.62 -13.50 7.24
CA LYS A 139 -7.00 -12.72 6.17
C LYS A 139 -7.83 -12.83 4.90
N THR A 140 -8.07 -11.70 4.24
CA THR A 140 -8.80 -11.64 2.98
C THR A 140 -7.82 -11.61 1.81
N SER A 141 -8.30 -12.00 0.62
CA SER A 141 -7.49 -12.06 -0.62
C SER A 141 -6.93 -10.70 -1.05
N ASN A 142 -7.60 -9.60 -0.71
CA ASN A 142 -7.13 -8.23 -0.97
C ASN A 142 -6.08 -7.73 0.05
N GLY A 143 -5.59 -8.60 0.95
CA GLY A 143 -4.55 -8.28 1.92
C GLY A 143 -5.00 -7.58 3.20
N THR A 144 -6.29 -7.32 3.39
CA THR A 144 -6.83 -6.87 4.69
C THR A 144 -6.99 -8.05 5.66
N ALA A 145 -7.14 -7.75 6.94
CA ALA A 145 -7.49 -8.73 7.96
C ALA A 145 -8.73 -8.28 8.74
N ASN A 146 -9.64 -9.23 8.97
CA ASN A 146 -10.78 -9.07 9.85
C ASN A 146 -10.47 -9.74 11.18
N VAL A 147 -10.55 -8.96 12.26
CA VAL A 147 -10.31 -9.41 13.62
C VAL A 147 -11.61 -9.29 14.40
N LEU A 148 -12.04 -10.40 14.96
CA LEU A 148 -13.17 -10.49 15.87
C LEU A 148 -12.63 -10.79 17.26
N SER A 149 -12.93 -9.97 18.24
CA SER A 149 -12.65 -10.26 19.64
C SER A 149 -13.93 -10.25 20.46
N LYS A 150 -14.10 -11.26 21.30
CA LYS A 150 -15.25 -11.41 22.18
C LYS A 150 -14.79 -11.40 23.63
N LEU A 151 -15.35 -10.52 24.45
CA LEU A 151 -15.20 -10.49 25.89
C LEU A 151 -16.50 -11.00 26.53
N VAL A 152 -16.38 -11.95 27.46
CA VAL A 152 -17.49 -12.40 28.30
C VAL A 152 -17.14 -12.12 29.76
N LEU A 153 -17.99 -11.34 30.41
CA LEU A 153 -17.95 -11.01 31.83
C LEU A 153 -19.14 -11.67 32.51
N ASN A 154 -18.92 -12.36 33.60
CA ASN A 154 -19.97 -12.93 34.44
C ASN A 154 -20.16 -12.06 35.70
N GLU A 155 -21.34 -12.12 36.32
CA GLU A 155 -21.66 -11.41 37.57
C GLU A 155 -20.67 -11.66 38.72
N THR A 156 -19.99 -12.81 38.70
CA THR A 156 -19.03 -13.22 39.74
C THR A 156 -17.59 -12.87 39.42
N ASP A 157 -17.30 -12.36 38.21
CA ASP A 157 -15.94 -11.96 37.84
C ASP A 157 -15.58 -10.66 38.56
#